data_AF-A0A7S6MD34-F1
#
_entry.id   AF-A0A7S6MD34-F1
#
_cell.length_a   1.000
_cell.length_b   1.000
_cell.length_c   1.000
_cell.angle_alpha   90.00
_cell.angle_beta   90.00
_cell.angle_gamma   90.00
#
_symmetry.space_group_name_H-M   'P 1'
#
loop_
_entity.id
_entity.type
_entity.pdbx_description
1 polymer ?
#
loop_
_entity_poly.entity_id
_entity_poly.type
_entity_poly.pdbx_seq_one_letter_code
_entity_poly.pdbx_strand_id
1 'polypeptide(L)'
;MRLVTMVMLLLTASAPVLAAGGGSAAGGARCSVVGCQLLAGVVIAARHPQPLVLASPDAVFRRGSESTLTGAVQQVDDNGVTIRSDLGAVHVVPWDRVRRVVTDNPDRDSMIARHMEHAAALWRARSRVERMDVTLAEPLFERLFEQYRGSTHETALVTAEGLLRCRLARGAHTLAIIPALEVMRLRRAGVRTESYAALPPVYDEAMGLCPALAPVWFESPALRRVEQELREYVAPGDEVTAAVAWLYAESVRRALGVADGPPPPGAWPEGEGVRLLIDLLACGEADSNRREKARDDLLRRESSLPGFARAWARFHVGWSLLRESGVVRQQRGMLSLLHVPAAHGSSQPYLAGIALSLVAGALEQSGSREPAAMLRGELDARFPFHPVRTARPAPVTAPPRT
;
A
#
# COMPACT_ATOMS: atom_id res chain seq x y z
N MET A 1 38.08 -13.50 10.70
CA MET A 1 39.13 -12.45 10.71
C MET A 1 39.55 -12.15 9.28
N ARG A 2 39.05 -11.03 8.73
CA ARG A 2 39.66 -10.16 7.71
C ARG A 2 38.55 -9.18 7.29
N LEU A 3 38.44 -8.08 8.03
CA LEU A 3 37.68 -6.90 7.64
C LEU A 3 38.42 -6.24 6.48
N VAL A 4 37.69 -5.93 5.40
CA VAL A 4 38.13 -4.98 4.39
C VAL A 4 37.23 -3.76 4.53
N THR A 5 37.78 -2.73 5.16
CA THR A 5 37.19 -1.40 5.31
C THR A 5 37.49 -0.61 4.04
N MET A 6 36.46 -0.25 3.27
CA MET A 6 36.61 0.62 2.11
C MET A 6 35.98 1.98 2.44
N VAL A 7 36.85 2.93 2.77
CA VAL A 7 36.55 4.35 2.95
C VAL A 7 36.55 5.00 1.56
N MET A 8 35.42 5.58 1.14
CA MET A 8 35.37 6.41 -0.06
C MET A 8 35.09 7.86 0.34
N LEU A 9 36.16 8.65 0.32
CA LEU A 9 36.16 10.11 0.38
C LEU A 9 35.80 10.66 -1.00
N LEU A 10 34.80 11.54 -1.08
CA LEU A 10 34.58 12.43 -2.23
C LEU A 10 34.29 13.84 -1.69
N LEU A 11 35.21 14.76 -1.98
CA LEU A 11 35.14 16.19 -1.69
C LEU A 11 35.22 16.95 -3.02
N THR A 12 34.40 18.02 -3.11
CA THR A 12 34.54 19.26 -3.91
C THR A 12 34.44 19.16 -5.43
N ALA A 13 33.91 20.13 -6.20
CA ALA A 13 33.19 21.40 -6.01
C ALA A 13 32.75 21.89 -7.42
N SER A 14 31.81 22.83 -7.50
CA SER A 14 31.56 23.87 -8.57
C SER A 14 30.05 24.16 -8.65
N ALA A 15 29.48 25.33 -8.88
CA ALA A 15 29.80 26.76 -8.84
C ALA A 15 28.42 27.48 -9.01
N PRO A 16 28.21 28.74 -8.59
CA PRO A 16 26.90 29.40 -8.70
C PRO A 16 26.71 30.11 -10.06
N VAL A 17 25.53 29.96 -10.65
CA VAL A 17 25.11 30.72 -11.84
C VAL A 17 24.41 32.00 -11.39
N LEU A 18 25.01 33.14 -11.77
CA LEU A 18 24.41 34.46 -11.81
C LEU A 18 23.30 34.51 -12.88
N ALA A 19 22.14 35.06 -12.52
CA ALA A 19 21.20 35.62 -13.49
C ALA A 19 20.71 36.97 -12.98
N ALA A 20 21.02 38.00 -13.77
CA ALA A 20 20.62 39.39 -13.63
C ALA A 20 19.42 39.70 -14.54
N GLY A 21 18.63 40.69 -14.13
CA GLY A 21 17.53 41.32 -14.89
C GLY A 21 16.46 41.77 -13.87
N GLY A 22 16.23 43.05 -13.54
CA GLY A 22 16.13 44.25 -14.38
C GLY A 22 14.72 44.29 -14.99
N GLY A 23 13.79 45.21 -14.72
CA GLY A 23 13.73 46.41 -13.89
C GLY A 23 12.36 47.10 -14.09
N SER A 24 12.11 48.19 -13.34
CA SER A 24 11.09 49.27 -13.58
C SER A 24 9.59 48.92 -13.43
N ALA A 25 8.68 49.77 -12.95
CA ALA A 25 8.71 51.20 -12.59
C ALA A 25 7.48 51.58 -11.73
N ALA A 26 7.64 52.68 -10.97
CA ALA A 26 6.72 53.81 -10.79
C ALA A 26 5.46 53.75 -9.88
N GLY A 27 5.33 54.85 -9.11
CA GLY A 27 4.12 55.34 -8.43
C GLY A 27 4.22 55.21 -6.89
N GLY A 28 4.17 56.24 -6.05
CA GLY A 28 3.83 57.64 -6.23
C GLY A 28 3.36 58.22 -4.88
N ALA A 29 4.20 59.06 -4.28
CA ALA A 29 3.87 60.35 -3.65
C ALA A 29 2.96 60.48 -2.40
N ARG A 30 3.39 61.46 -1.57
CA ARG A 30 2.70 62.27 -0.54
C ARG A 30 2.91 61.80 0.91
N CYS A 31 3.71 62.48 1.72
CA CYS A 31 3.56 63.85 2.28
C CYS A 31 2.46 63.90 3.35
N SER A 32 2.86 63.92 4.63
CA SER A 32 2.32 64.81 5.67
C SER A 32 3.12 64.64 6.96
N VAL A 33 3.93 65.66 7.26
CA VAL A 33 4.51 65.94 8.56
C VAL A 33 3.45 66.69 9.35
N VAL A 34 2.98 66.12 10.46
CA VAL A 34 2.27 66.87 11.51
C VAL A 34 2.83 66.42 12.85
N GLY A 35 3.56 67.32 13.49
CA GLY A 35 4.00 67.20 14.86
C GLY A 35 2.82 67.38 15.81
N CYS A 36 2.79 66.55 16.85
CA CYS A 36 2.00 66.80 18.05
C CYS A 36 2.84 66.37 19.24
N GLN A 37 3.54 67.34 19.85
CA GLN A 37 4.22 67.17 21.13
C GLN A 37 3.16 67.18 22.24
N LEU A 38 2.83 66.00 22.75
CA LEU A 38 2.05 65.84 23.98
C LEU A 38 3.01 65.43 25.10
N LEU A 39 3.18 66.33 26.06
CA LEU A 39 3.82 66.09 27.35
C LEU A 39 3.01 65.04 28.13
N ALA A 40 3.42 63.78 28.05
CA ALA A 40 2.93 62.71 28.91
C ALA A 40 3.70 62.74 30.23
N GLY A 41 2.99 63.01 31.33
CA GLY A 41 3.52 62.87 32.69
C GLY A 41 3.94 61.43 32.96
N VAL A 42 5.21 61.23 33.28
CA VAL A 42 5.75 59.93 33.72
C VAL A 42 5.28 59.69 35.15
N VAL A 43 4.16 58.99 35.30
CA VAL A 43 3.80 58.34 36.57
C VAL A 43 4.61 57.05 36.66
N ILE A 44 5.69 57.06 37.45
CA ILE A 44 6.43 55.84 37.81
C ILE A 44 5.55 55.07 38.80
N ALA A 45 4.57 54.33 38.28
CA ALA A 45 3.91 53.29 39.04
C ALA A 45 4.93 52.16 39.23
N ALA A 46 5.35 51.93 40.48
CA ALA A 46 6.13 50.76 40.86
C ALA A 46 5.32 49.50 40.52
N ARG A 47 5.50 48.98 39.31
CA ARG A 47 4.96 47.67 38.92
C ARG A 47 5.69 46.64 39.78
N HIS A 48 4.94 45.98 40.66
CA HIS A 48 5.43 44.77 41.32
C HIS A 48 6.02 43.84 40.24
N PRO A 49 7.22 43.28 40.46
CA PRO A 49 7.78 42.30 39.54
C PRO A 49 6.79 41.13 39.50
N GLN A 50 6.02 41.05 38.41
CA GLN A 50 5.29 39.83 38.08
C GLN A 50 6.36 38.74 37.98
N PRO A 51 6.22 37.62 38.69
CA PRO A 51 7.15 36.52 38.55
C PRO A 51 7.22 36.19 37.06
N LEU A 52 8.43 36.20 36.52
CA LEU A 52 8.67 35.80 35.14
C LEU A 52 8.36 34.31 35.08
N VAL A 53 7.11 33.96 34.80
CA VAL A 53 6.69 32.58 34.56
C VAL A 53 7.37 32.20 33.24
N LEU A 54 8.52 31.56 33.34
CA LEU A 54 9.14 30.90 32.21
C LEU A 54 8.18 29.81 31.78
N ALA A 55 7.43 30.06 30.70
CA ALA A 55 6.56 29.07 30.09
C ALA A 55 7.39 27.79 29.88
N SER A 56 6.85 26.66 30.33
CA SER A 56 7.56 25.41 30.13
C SER A 56 7.52 25.11 28.63
N PRO A 57 8.65 24.76 28.00
CA PRO A 57 8.64 24.46 26.57
C PRO A 57 7.68 23.30 26.31
N ASP A 58 6.91 23.38 25.21
CA ASP A 58 6.05 22.29 24.80
C ASP A 58 6.92 21.04 24.55
N ALA A 59 6.37 19.87 24.84
CA ALA A 59 7.10 18.61 24.74
C ALA A 59 6.24 17.50 24.13
N VAL A 60 6.80 16.80 23.14
CA VAL A 60 6.22 15.59 22.54
C VAL A 60 7.02 14.39 23.00
N PHE A 61 6.43 13.61 23.90
CA PHE A 61 6.99 12.34 24.38
C PHE A 61 6.67 11.27 23.35
N ARG A 62 7.71 10.59 22.86
CA ARG A 62 7.58 9.56 21.83
C ARG A 62 7.52 8.15 22.45
N ARG A 63 6.97 7.21 21.68
CA ARG A 63 6.85 5.78 22.05
C ARG A 63 8.19 5.08 21.85
N GLY A 64 8.37 3.94 22.54
CA GLY A 64 9.59 3.15 22.44
C GLY A 64 10.78 3.84 23.12
N SER A 65 11.97 3.69 22.52
CA SER A 65 13.23 4.31 22.95
C SER A 65 13.53 5.62 22.24
N GLU A 66 12.54 6.22 21.57
CA GLU A 66 12.70 7.49 20.86
C GLU A 66 12.83 8.67 21.85
N SER A 67 13.73 9.61 21.56
CA SER A 67 13.95 10.79 22.40
C SER A 67 12.74 11.73 22.41
N THR A 68 12.47 12.36 23.56
CA THR A 68 11.48 13.45 23.64
C THR A 68 11.91 14.62 22.75
N LEU A 69 10.96 15.23 22.04
CA LEU A 69 11.18 16.48 21.32
C LEU A 69 10.66 17.65 22.17
N THR A 70 11.50 18.65 22.41
CA THR A 70 11.16 19.90 23.10
C THR A 70 11.14 21.05 22.10
N GLY A 71 10.23 22.01 22.29
CA GLY A 71 10.10 23.17 21.42
C GLY A 71 8.72 23.81 21.47
N ALA A 72 8.27 24.36 20.35
CA ALA A 72 6.92 24.92 20.22
C ALA A 72 6.07 24.00 19.34
N VAL A 73 4.99 23.44 19.89
CA VAL A 73 3.98 22.72 19.10
C VAL A 73 3.33 23.76 18.19
N GLN A 74 3.32 23.49 16.89
CA GLN A 74 2.76 24.40 15.88
C GLN A 74 1.35 23.95 15.51
N GLN A 75 1.16 22.65 15.29
CA GLN A 75 -0.07 22.07 14.77
C GLN A 75 -0.30 20.68 15.37
N VAL A 76 -1.57 20.37 15.62
CA VAL A 76 -2.07 19.05 16.01
C VAL A 76 -3.21 18.74 15.04
N ASP A 77 -3.16 17.62 14.34
CA ASP A 77 -4.17 17.24 13.35
C ASP A 77 -4.17 15.72 13.11
N ASP A 78 -4.85 15.23 12.07
CA ASP A 78 -4.88 13.79 11.72
C ASP A 78 -3.51 13.22 11.28
N ASN A 79 -2.60 14.07 10.79
CA ASN A 79 -1.25 13.67 10.39
C ASN A 79 -0.37 13.40 11.62
N GLY A 80 -0.55 14.18 12.69
CA GLY A 80 0.19 13.99 13.92
C GLY A 80 0.39 15.28 14.70
N VAL A 81 1.55 15.39 15.34
CA VAL A 81 1.96 16.59 16.07
C VAL A 81 3.14 17.22 15.35
N THR A 82 2.96 18.45 14.86
CA THR A 82 4.03 19.25 14.29
C THR A 82 4.66 20.08 15.39
N ILE A 83 5.95 19.87 15.66
CA ILE A 83 6.73 20.59 16.66
C ILE A 83 7.95 21.24 16.01
N ARG A 84 8.18 22.52 16.31
CA ARG A 84 9.42 23.21 15.98
C ARG A 84 10.36 23.09 17.18
N SER A 85 11.45 22.36 17.02
CA SER A 85 12.45 22.16 18.06
C SER A 85 13.13 23.47 18.48
N ASP A 86 13.78 23.45 19.64
CA ASP A 86 14.55 24.59 20.15
C ASP A 86 15.69 25.03 19.19
N LEU A 87 16.15 24.11 18.34
CA LEU A 87 17.14 24.36 17.28
C LEU A 87 16.53 24.89 15.97
N GLY A 88 15.21 25.11 15.94
CA GLY A 88 14.47 25.65 14.80
C GLY A 88 14.02 24.61 13.75
N ALA A 89 14.40 23.33 13.89
CA ALA A 89 13.97 22.28 12.97
C ALA A 89 12.50 21.92 13.20
N VAL A 90 11.73 21.76 12.11
CA VAL A 90 10.32 21.35 12.16
C VAL A 90 10.22 19.84 12.00
N HIS A 91 9.53 19.19 12.93
CA HIS A 91 9.29 17.75 12.94
C HIS A 91 7.80 17.49 12.93
N VAL A 92 7.37 16.51 12.12
CA VAL A 92 6.03 15.93 12.19
C VAL A 92 6.15 14.57 12.86
N VAL A 93 5.48 14.38 13.99
CA VAL A 93 5.47 13.10 14.72
C VAL A 93 4.13 12.41 14.48
N PRO A 94 4.09 11.28 13.75
CA PRO A 94 2.84 10.57 13.49
C PRO A 94 2.27 9.96 14.77
N TRP A 95 0.94 9.79 14.81
CA TRP A 95 0.23 9.40 16.05
C TRP A 95 0.63 8.05 16.62
N ASP A 96 1.06 7.09 15.79
CA ASP A 96 1.56 5.80 16.26
C ASP A 96 2.86 5.91 17.08
N ARG A 97 3.57 7.04 16.96
CA ARG A 97 4.80 7.35 17.71
C ARG A 97 4.57 8.30 18.89
N VAL A 98 3.41 8.92 19.01
CA VAL A 98 3.11 9.85 20.12
C VAL A 98 2.71 9.05 21.38
N ARG A 99 3.43 9.27 22.47
CA ARG A 99 3.09 8.75 23.81
C ARG A 99 2.29 9.75 24.62
N ARG A 100 2.68 11.03 24.56
CA ARG A 100 2.05 12.13 25.29
C ARG A 100 2.49 13.46 24.66
N VAL A 101 1.61 14.45 24.68
CA VAL A 101 1.93 15.84 24.33
C VAL A 101 1.72 16.70 25.57
N VAL A 102 2.64 17.62 25.83
CA VAL A 102 2.53 18.66 26.87
C VAL A 102 2.63 19.99 26.16
N THR A 103 1.66 20.87 26.38
CA THR A 103 1.56 22.20 25.78
C THR A 103 0.91 23.13 26.80
N ASP A 104 1.37 24.38 26.86
CA ASP A 104 0.75 25.40 27.72
C ASP A 104 -0.48 26.06 27.06
N ASN A 105 -0.80 25.69 25.80
CA ASN A 105 -1.95 26.18 25.06
C ASN A 105 -3.23 25.34 25.31
N PRO A 106 -4.21 25.84 26.07
CA PRO A 106 -5.42 25.10 26.43
C PRO A 106 -6.35 24.82 25.25
N ASP A 107 -6.30 25.62 24.17
CA ASP A 107 -7.14 25.42 22.99
C ASP A 107 -6.81 24.09 22.28
N ARG A 108 -5.59 23.56 22.51
CA ARG A 108 -5.12 22.30 21.92
C ARG A 108 -5.45 21.07 22.75
N ASP A 109 -5.78 21.22 24.04
CA ASP A 109 -5.96 20.08 24.94
C ASP A 109 -7.10 19.16 24.50
N SER A 110 -8.22 19.74 24.07
CA SER A 110 -9.37 18.98 23.57
C SER A 110 -9.03 18.18 22.31
N MET A 111 -8.25 18.78 21.42
CA MET A 111 -7.81 18.16 20.18
C MET A 111 -6.81 17.03 20.46
N ILE A 112 -5.81 17.29 21.30
CA ILE A 112 -4.84 16.29 21.76
C ILE A 112 -5.57 15.12 22.39
N ALA A 113 -6.48 15.37 23.33
CA ALA A 113 -7.24 14.32 24.02
C ALA A 113 -7.97 13.39 23.02
N ARG A 114 -8.64 13.97 22.01
CA ARG A 114 -9.32 13.20 20.95
C ARG A 114 -8.36 12.30 20.17
N HIS A 115 -7.18 12.78 19.82
CA HIS A 115 -6.22 11.99 19.05
C HIS A 115 -5.42 10.99 19.91
N MET A 116 -5.28 11.22 21.22
CA MET A 116 -4.52 10.34 22.10
C MET A 116 -5.11 8.93 22.22
N GLU A 117 -6.43 8.78 22.10
CA GLU A 117 -7.07 7.45 22.03
C GLU A 117 -6.65 6.69 20.77
N HIS A 118 -6.67 7.36 19.61
CA HIS A 118 -6.22 6.79 18.35
C HIS A 118 -4.72 6.49 18.36
N ALA A 119 -3.91 7.37 18.93
CA ALA A 119 -2.47 7.18 19.10
C ALA A 119 -2.16 5.90 19.89
N ALA A 120 -2.89 5.66 20.98
CA ALA A 120 -2.74 4.45 21.77
C ALA A 120 -3.18 3.19 21.00
N ALA A 121 -4.28 3.25 20.24
CA ALA A 121 -4.75 2.15 19.41
C ALA A 121 -3.77 1.81 18.28
N LEU A 122 -3.31 2.83 17.54
CA LEU A 122 -2.32 2.71 16.46
C LEU A 122 -1.02 2.08 16.96
N TRP A 123 -0.46 2.60 18.06
CA TRP A 123 0.77 2.06 18.62
C TRP A 123 0.62 0.59 19.04
N ARG A 124 -0.50 0.23 19.70
CA ARG A 124 -0.78 -1.17 20.08
C ARG A 124 -0.91 -2.07 18.86
N ALA A 125 -1.64 -1.64 17.84
CA ALA A 125 -1.84 -2.39 16.61
C ALA A 125 -0.52 -2.61 15.87
N ARG A 126 0.29 -1.56 15.71
CA ARG A 126 1.60 -1.61 15.08
C ARG A 126 2.57 -2.53 15.83
N SER A 127 2.70 -2.36 17.15
CA SER A 127 3.57 -3.18 17.99
C SER A 127 3.18 -4.66 17.96
N ARG A 128 1.90 -4.97 17.74
CA ARG A 128 1.43 -6.36 17.55
C ARG A 128 1.83 -6.91 16.19
N VAL A 129 1.68 -6.15 15.12
CA VAL A 129 2.17 -6.54 13.77
C VAL A 129 3.68 -6.79 13.78
N GLU A 130 4.46 -5.93 14.43
CA GLU A 130 5.93 -6.10 14.57
C GLU A 130 6.30 -7.42 15.27
N ARG A 131 5.43 -7.94 16.15
CA ARG A 131 5.59 -9.22 16.85
C ARG A 131 4.81 -10.38 16.21
N MET A 132 4.29 -10.17 15.00
CA MET A 132 3.47 -11.16 14.27
C MET A 132 2.15 -11.56 14.96
N ASP A 133 1.65 -10.77 15.92
CA ASP A 133 0.34 -10.93 16.55
C ASP A 133 -0.76 -10.24 15.72
N VAL A 134 -0.96 -10.75 14.51
CA VAL A 134 -1.89 -10.14 13.54
C VAL A 134 -3.35 -10.27 13.97
N THR A 135 -3.70 -11.33 14.70
CA THR A 135 -5.05 -11.61 15.19
C THR A 135 -5.57 -10.50 16.10
N LEU A 136 -4.75 -10.03 17.05
CA LEU A 136 -5.14 -8.94 17.94
C LEU A 136 -4.88 -7.55 17.34
N ALA A 137 -4.09 -7.44 16.28
CA ALA A 137 -3.83 -6.18 15.60
C ALA A 137 -4.97 -5.79 14.64
N GLU A 138 -5.49 -6.76 13.88
CA GLU A 138 -6.44 -6.49 12.79
C GLU A 138 -7.69 -5.71 13.22
N PRO A 139 -8.40 -6.04 14.32
CA PRO A 139 -9.60 -5.30 14.70
C PRO A 139 -9.32 -3.84 15.10
N LEU A 140 -8.09 -3.53 15.50
CA LEU A 140 -7.68 -2.15 15.77
C LEU A 140 -7.47 -1.40 14.46
N PHE A 141 -6.72 -2.00 13.53
CA PHE A 141 -6.47 -1.40 12.21
C PHE A 141 -7.74 -1.26 11.38
N GLU A 142 -8.69 -2.20 11.48
CA GLU A 142 -9.94 -2.13 10.73
C GLU A 142 -10.76 -0.88 11.09
N ARG A 143 -10.96 -0.62 12.40
CA ARG A 143 -11.64 0.61 12.86
C ARG A 143 -10.90 1.88 12.47
N LEU A 144 -9.57 1.88 12.62
CA LEU A 144 -8.75 3.04 12.25
C LEU A 144 -8.77 3.27 10.73
N PHE A 145 -8.84 2.21 9.94
CA PHE A 145 -8.84 2.29 8.48
C PHE A 145 -10.13 2.92 7.97
N GLU A 146 -11.29 2.56 8.54
CA GLU A 146 -12.56 3.22 8.23
C GLU A 146 -12.50 4.74 8.46
N GLN A 147 -11.77 5.18 9.48
CA GLN A 147 -11.62 6.59 9.80
C GLN A 147 -10.62 7.33 8.89
N TYR A 148 -9.48 6.71 8.56
CA TYR A 148 -8.39 7.38 7.83
C TYR A 148 -8.34 7.07 6.32
N ARG A 149 -9.22 6.21 5.80
CA ARG A 149 -9.31 5.89 4.37
C ARG A 149 -9.56 7.16 3.56
N GLY A 150 -8.82 7.32 2.46
CA GLY A 150 -8.91 8.50 1.58
C GLY A 150 -8.04 9.69 2.02
N SER A 151 -7.60 9.76 3.27
CA SER A 151 -6.69 10.82 3.73
C SER A 151 -5.29 10.71 3.10
N THR A 152 -4.49 11.78 3.12
CA THR A 152 -3.19 11.88 2.41
C THR A 152 -2.00 12.07 3.36
N HIS A 153 -2.05 11.47 4.54
CA HIS A 153 -1.05 11.67 5.60
C HIS A 153 -0.42 10.37 6.10
N GLU A 154 0.69 10.46 6.85
CA GLU A 154 1.48 9.28 7.26
C GLU A 154 0.67 8.31 8.12
N THR A 155 -0.15 8.81 9.04
CA THR A 155 -1.04 7.96 9.87
C THR A 155 -1.98 7.08 9.03
N ALA A 156 -2.48 7.58 7.89
CA ALA A 156 -3.32 6.80 6.98
C ALA A 156 -2.52 5.66 6.33
N LEU A 157 -1.25 5.93 5.97
CA LEU A 157 -0.36 4.93 5.39
C LEU A 157 0.00 3.83 6.40
N VAL A 158 0.34 4.20 7.63
CA VAL A 158 0.59 3.24 8.71
C VAL A 158 -0.63 2.34 8.91
N THR A 159 -1.83 2.94 8.92
CA THR A 159 -3.08 2.20 9.10
C THR A 159 -3.38 1.24 7.95
N ALA A 160 -3.30 1.72 6.71
CA ALA A 160 -3.56 0.92 5.52
C ALA A 160 -2.54 -0.23 5.38
N GLU A 161 -1.25 0.05 5.58
CA GLU A 161 -0.19 -0.97 5.49
C GLU A 161 -0.29 -1.98 6.64
N GLY A 162 -0.63 -1.54 7.86
CA GLY A 162 -0.89 -2.42 9.00
C GLY A 162 -2.04 -3.39 8.74
N LEU A 163 -3.17 -2.88 8.24
CA LEU A 163 -4.32 -3.71 7.88
C LEU A 163 -4.00 -4.69 6.74
N LEU A 164 -3.27 -4.22 5.72
CA LEU A 164 -2.78 -5.06 4.62
C LEU A 164 -1.94 -6.23 5.15
N ARG A 165 -0.95 -5.94 6.01
CA ARG A 165 -0.07 -6.95 6.62
C ARG A 165 -0.86 -7.99 7.42
N CYS A 166 -1.82 -7.55 8.23
CA CYS A 166 -2.69 -8.47 8.98
C CYS A 166 -3.46 -9.41 8.05
N ARG A 167 -4.13 -8.86 7.04
CA ARG A 167 -4.96 -9.64 6.11
C ARG A 167 -4.12 -10.61 5.28
N LEU A 168 -2.94 -10.20 4.82
CA LEU A 168 -2.02 -11.10 4.10
C LEU A 168 -1.51 -12.24 5.00
N ALA A 169 -1.10 -11.93 6.24
CA ALA A 169 -0.55 -12.93 7.16
C ALA A 169 -1.55 -14.05 7.50
N ARG A 170 -2.86 -13.73 7.58
CA ARG A 170 -3.91 -14.74 7.79
C ARG A 170 -4.49 -15.34 6.51
N GLY A 171 -3.93 -15.03 5.34
CA GLY A 171 -4.38 -15.54 4.05
C GLY A 171 -5.66 -14.91 3.48
N ALA A 172 -6.12 -13.79 4.02
CA ALA A 172 -7.32 -13.07 3.59
C ALA A 172 -7.07 -12.12 2.40
N HIS A 173 -6.49 -12.67 1.33
CA HIS A 173 -6.06 -11.93 0.14
C HIS A 173 -7.18 -11.07 -0.48
N THR A 174 -8.40 -11.59 -0.55
CA THR A 174 -9.56 -10.85 -1.07
C THR A 174 -9.81 -9.56 -0.30
N LEU A 175 -9.80 -9.61 1.04
CA LEU A 175 -10.03 -8.43 1.87
C LEU A 175 -8.82 -7.47 1.87
N ALA A 176 -7.64 -7.93 1.47
CA ALA A 176 -6.43 -7.11 1.43
C ALA A 176 -6.37 -6.15 0.22
N ILE A 177 -7.27 -6.28 -0.77
CA ILE A 177 -7.26 -5.45 -1.99
C ILE A 177 -7.40 -3.96 -1.67
N ILE A 178 -8.43 -3.57 -0.91
CA ILE A 178 -8.68 -2.15 -0.61
C ILE A 178 -7.54 -1.50 0.20
N PRO A 179 -7.03 -2.12 1.28
CA PRO A 179 -5.82 -1.61 1.96
C PRO A 179 -4.60 -1.50 1.04
N ALA A 180 -4.40 -2.45 0.11
CA ALA A 180 -3.29 -2.37 -0.85
C ALA A 180 -3.43 -1.21 -1.84
N LEU A 181 -4.64 -0.92 -2.31
CA LEU A 181 -4.91 0.25 -3.14
C LEU A 181 -4.64 1.57 -2.38
N GLU A 182 -5.01 1.63 -1.10
CA GLU A 182 -4.70 2.81 -0.28
C GLU A 182 -3.18 2.98 -0.03
N VAL A 183 -2.45 1.89 0.24
CA VAL A 183 -0.98 1.93 0.33
C VAL A 183 -0.37 2.44 -0.98
N MET A 184 -0.83 1.91 -2.12
CA MET A 184 -0.39 2.35 -3.45
C MET A 184 -0.64 3.85 -3.64
N ARG A 185 -1.87 4.32 -3.43
CA ARG A 185 -2.28 5.73 -3.56
C ARG A 185 -1.39 6.65 -2.72
N LEU A 186 -1.19 6.29 -1.46
CA LEU A 186 -0.41 7.08 -0.50
C LEU A 186 1.08 7.13 -0.87
N ARG A 187 1.68 5.99 -1.23
CA ARG A 187 3.09 5.93 -1.65
C ARG A 187 3.33 6.73 -2.93
N ARG A 188 2.38 6.68 -3.88
CA ARG A 188 2.41 7.48 -5.12
C ARG A 188 2.24 8.98 -4.87
N ALA A 189 1.47 9.36 -3.85
CA ALA A 189 1.38 10.73 -3.37
C ALA A 189 2.64 11.20 -2.59
N GLY A 190 3.69 10.37 -2.51
CA GLY A 190 4.93 10.69 -1.82
C GLY A 190 4.88 10.51 -0.31
N VAL A 191 3.78 9.98 0.25
CA VAL A 191 3.68 9.68 1.68
C VAL A 191 4.59 8.49 1.98
N ARG A 192 5.48 8.67 2.97
CA ARG A 192 6.44 7.66 3.42
C ARG A 192 6.23 7.42 4.91
N THR A 193 6.59 6.21 5.35
CA THR A 193 6.64 5.88 6.77
C THR A 193 7.78 4.91 7.03
N GLU A 194 8.40 5.07 8.20
CA GLU A 194 9.40 4.16 8.75
C GLU A 194 8.81 3.17 9.77
N SER A 195 7.52 3.28 10.07
CA SER A 195 6.85 2.50 11.12
C SER A 195 6.86 0.98 10.89
N TYR A 196 7.16 0.53 9.67
CA TYR A 196 7.35 -0.89 9.33
C TYR A 196 8.72 -1.19 8.69
N ALA A 197 9.71 -0.31 8.86
CA ALA A 197 11.02 -0.45 8.19
C ALA A 197 11.76 -1.76 8.53
N ALA A 198 11.49 -2.35 9.69
CA ALA A 198 12.08 -3.63 10.11
C ALA A 198 11.39 -4.88 9.51
N LEU A 199 10.26 -4.71 8.82
CA LEU A 199 9.50 -5.80 8.21
C LEU A 199 9.72 -5.85 6.69
N PRO A 200 9.60 -7.03 6.05
CA PRO A 200 9.64 -7.12 4.60
C PRO A 200 8.61 -6.18 3.95
N PRO A 201 8.93 -5.55 2.81
CA PRO A 201 7.99 -4.69 2.11
C PRO A 201 6.80 -5.49 1.58
N VAL A 202 5.60 -4.93 1.70
CA VAL A 202 4.35 -5.49 1.15
C VAL A 202 3.95 -4.84 -0.18
N TYR A 203 4.70 -3.85 -0.62
CA TYR A 203 4.47 -3.08 -1.83
C TYR A 203 5.77 -3.01 -2.64
N ASP A 204 5.67 -3.29 -3.94
CA ASP A 204 6.77 -3.14 -4.88
C ASP A 204 6.62 -1.80 -5.60
N GLU A 205 7.53 -0.86 -5.32
CA GLU A 205 7.46 0.50 -5.86
C GLU A 205 7.69 0.55 -7.37
N ALA A 206 8.49 -0.36 -7.92
CA ALA A 206 8.82 -0.38 -9.35
C ALA A 206 7.61 -0.82 -10.18
N MET A 207 6.90 -1.85 -9.72
CA MET A 207 5.69 -2.32 -10.38
C MET A 207 4.46 -1.52 -9.96
N GLY A 208 4.50 -0.87 -8.79
CA GLY A 208 3.36 -0.18 -8.22
C GLY A 208 2.26 -1.13 -7.75
N LEU A 209 2.62 -2.35 -7.32
CA LEU A 209 1.69 -3.43 -6.98
C LEU A 209 2.03 -4.07 -5.62
N CYS A 210 1.06 -4.74 -5.01
CA CYS A 210 1.29 -5.63 -3.86
C CYS A 210 1.70 -7.03 -4.36
N PRO A 211 2.94 -7.51 -4.13
CA PRO A 211 3.43 -8.79 -4.65
C PRO A 211 2.64 -10.03 -4.23
N ALA A 212 1.86 -9.93 -3.16
CA ALA A 212 1.05 -11.05 -2.64
C ALA A 212 -0.35 -11.13 -3.27
N LEU A 213 -0.81 -10.08 -3.98
CA LEU A 213 -2.19 -9.97 -4.46
C LEU A 213 -2.32 -10.28 -5.96
N ALA A 214 -1.96 -11.49 -6.38
CA ALA A 214 -2.25 -11.92 -7.76
C ALA A 214 -3.77 -11.82 -8.04
N PRO A 215 -4.21 -11.37 -9.23
CA PRO A 215 -5.63 -11.20 -9.56
C PRO A 215 -6.34 -12.53 -9.84
N VAL A 216 -6.37 -13.41 -8.83
CA VAL A 216 -6.91 -14.77 -8.89
C VAL A 216 -7.76 -15.00 -7.65
N TRP A 217 -9.06 -15.27 -7.83
CA TRP A 217 -10.03 -15.24 -6.74
C TRP A 217 -10.89 -16.50 -6.67
N PHE A 218 -11.48 -16.69 -5.49
CA PHE A 218 -12.50 -17.70 -5.23
C PHE A 218 -13.81 -17.02 -4.92
N GLU A 219 -14.90 -17.57 -5.44
CA GLU A 219 -16.23 -17.12 -5.04
C GLU A 219 -16.40 -17.28 -3.53
N SER A 220 -16.71 -16.17 -2.87
CA SER A 220 -16.93 -16.11 -1.43
C SER A 220 -17.77 -14.89 -1.09
N PRO A 221 -18.43 -14.86 0.09
CA PRO A 221 -19.11 -13.65 0.56
C PRO A 221 -18.17 -12.43 0.64
N ALA A 222 -16.90 -12.65 1.00
CA ALA A 222 -15.88 -11.61 1.03
C ALA A 222 -15.61 -11.01 -0.36
N LEU A 223 -15.59 -11.85 -1.41
CA LEU A 223 -15.36 -11.39 -2.78
C LEU A 223 -16.50 -10.49 -3.27
N ARG A 224 -17.75 -10.82 -2.95
CA ARG A 224 -18.91 -9.97 -3.28
C ARG A 224 -18.86 -8.61 -2.58
N ARG A 225 -18.50 -8.58 -1.29
CA ARG A 225 -18.29 -7.33 -0.56
C ARG A 225 -17.20 -6.48 -1.21
N VAL A 226 -16.08 -7.08 -1.58
CA VAL A 226 -14.97 -6.35 -2.21
C VAL A 226 -15.33 -5.86 -3.61
N GLU A 227 -16.14 -6.59 -4.36
CA GLU A 227 -16.68 -6.10 -5.65
C GLU A 227 -17.45 -4.78 -5.47
N GLN A 228 -18.32 -4.71 -4.46
CA GLN A 228 -19.06 -3.49 -4.14
C GLN A 228 -18.10 -2.37 -3.72
N GLU A 229 -17.16 -2.64 -2.82
CA GLU A 229 -16.19 -1.63 -2.37
C GLU A 229 -15.28 -1.11 -3.49
N LEU A 230 -14.93 -1.96 -4.46
CA LEU A 230 -14.13 -1.58 -5.64
C LEU A 230 -14.94 -0.72 -6.62
N ARG A 231 -16.24 -0.96 -6.74
CA ARG A 231 -17.13 -0.14 -7.58
C ARG A 231 -17.23 1.30 -7.07
N GLU A 232 -17.20 1.46 -5.76
CA GLU A 232 -17.25 2.75 -5.07
C GLU A 232 -15.86 3.36 -4.85
N TYR A 233 -14.78 2.65 -5.18
CA TYR A 233 -13.43 3.10 -4.95
C TYR A 233 -13.04 4.24 -5.91
N VAL A 234 -12.66 5.38 -5.34
CA VAL A 234 -12.17 6.55 -6.08
C VAL A 234 -10.75 6.86 -5.62
N ALA A 235 -9.85 7.11 -6.57
CA ALA A 235 -8.50 7.62 -6.31
C ALA A 235 -8.35 9.02 -6.93
N PRO A 236 -8.79 10.10 -6.25
CA PRO A 236 -8.76 11.44 -6.81
C PRO A 236 -7.32 11.86 -7.14
N GLY A 237 -7.10 12.27 -8.39
CA GLY A 237 -5.79 12.76 -8.85
C GLY A 237 -4.71 11.68 -9.06
N ASP A 238 -5.03 10.39 -8.96
CA ASP A 238 -4.09 9.29 -9.24
C ASP A 238 -4.68 8.29 -10.24
N GLU A 239 -4.51 8.60 -11.52
CA GLU A 239 -5.02 7.79 -12.64
C GLU A 239 -4.49 6.36 -12.64
N VAL A 240 -3.24 6.15 -12.20
CA VAL A 240 -2.63 4.81 -12.15
C VAL A 240 -3.29 3.96 -11.07
N THR A 241 -3.52 4.52 -9.87
CA THR A 241 -4.27 3.80 -8.83
C THR A 241 -5.71 3.52 -9.26
N ALA A 242 -6.38 4.47 -9.92
CA ALA A 242 -7.71 4.25 -10.47
C ALA A 242 -7.73 3.13 -11.53
N ALA A 243 -6.74 3.08 -12.42
CA ALA A 243 -6.61 2.02 -13.42
C ALA A 243 -6.35 0.64 -12.78
N VAL A 244 -5.46 0.57 -11.78
CA VAL A 244 -5.22 -0.68 -11.03
C VAL A 244 -6.49 -1.12 -10.30
N ALA A 245 -7.19 -0.22 -9.62
CA ALA A 245 -8.47 -0.51 -8.96
C ALA A 245 -9.51 -1.06 -9.95
N TRP A 246 -9.61 -0.46 -11.14
CA TRP A 246 -10.49 -0.95 -12.21
C TRP A 246 -10.12 -2.38 -12.65
N LEU A 247 -8.82 -2.66 -12.85
CA LEU A 247 -8.34 -3.98 -13.27
C LEU A 247 -8.60 -5.05 -12.20
N TYR A 248 -8.44 -4.70 -10.92
CA TYR A 248 -8.87 -5.56 -9.82
C TYR A 248 -10.39 -5.78 -9.83
N ALA A 249 -11.19 -4.73 -10.00
CA ALA A 249 -12.64 -4.83 -10.06
C ALA A 249 -13.10 -5.76 -11.21
N GLU A 250 -12.46 -5.64 -12.37
CA GLU A 250 -12.73 -6.49 -13.52
C GLU A 250 -12.35 -7.95 -13.26
N SER A 251 -11.19 -8.21 -12.66
CA SER A 251 -10.79 -9.56 -12.27
C SER A 251 -11.77 -10.20 -11.28
N VAL A 252 -12.29 -9.41 -10.34
CA VAL A 252 -13.28 -9.83 -9.33
C VAL A 252 -14.63 -10.13 -9.99
N ARG A 253 -15.13 -9.25 -10.87
CA ARG A 253 -16.39 -9.48 -11.61
C ARG A 253 -16.34 -10.75 -12.44
N ARG A 254 -15.24 -10.99 -13.16
CA ARG A 254 -15.04 -12.23 -13.94
C ARG A 254 -15.07 -13.47 -13.05
N ALA A 255 -14.43 -13.42 -11.88
CA ALA A 255 -14.45 -14.52 -10.92
C ALA A 255 -15.86 -14.77 -10.33
N LEU A 256 -16.68 -13.73 -10.20
CA LEU A 256 -18.08 -13.81 -9.76
C LEU A 256 -19.07 -14.12 -10.89
N GLY A 257 -18.63 -14.20 -12.14
CA GLY A 257 -19.50 -14.37 -13.31
C GLY A 257 -20.43 -13.18 -13.58
N VAL A 258 -20.07 -11.98 -13.12
CA VAL A 258 -20.84 -10.75 -13.36
C VAL A 258 -20.44 -10.19 -14.73
N ALA A 259 -21.39 -10.17 -15.67
CA ALA A 259 -21.16 -9.71 -17.04
C ALA A 259 -21.13 -8.17 -17.17
N ASP A 260 -21.85 -7.48 -16.29
CA ASP A 260 -21.98 -6.02 -16.34
C ASP A 260 -20.88 -5.34 -15.53
N GLY A 261 -20.10 -4.50 -16.21
CA GLY A 261 -19.09 -3.66 -15.60
C GLY A 261 -19.00 -2.31 -16.32
N PRO A 262 -18.44 -1.28 -15.66
CA PRO A 262 -18.10 -0.05 -16.35
C PRO A 262 -17.16 -0.36 -17.52
N PRO A 263 -17.26 0.36 -18.65
CA PRO A 263 -16.33 0.18 -19.74
C PRO A 263 -14.89 0.42 -19.28
N PRO A 264 -13.88 -0.18 -19.94
CA PRO A 264 -12.49 0.15 -19.68
C PRO A 264 -12.25 1.65 -19.92
N PRO A 265 -11.26 2.25 -19.26
CA PRO A 265 -10.86 3.61 -19.56
C PRO A 265 -10.44 3.72 -21.03
N GLY A 266 -10.74 4.87 -21.66
CA GLY A 266 -10.42 5.09 -23.07
C GLY A 266 -8.91 5.08 -23.36
N ALA A 267 -8.10 5.44 -22.36
CA ALA A 267 -6.65 5.33 -22.38
C ALA A 267 -6.16 4.77 -21.04
N TRP A 268 -5.18 3.87 -21.10
CA TRP A 268 -4.51 3.35 -19.91
C TRP A 268 -3.34 4.26 -19.56
N PRO A 269 -3.17 4.63 -18.28
CA PRO A 269 -1.99 5.37 -17.86
C PRO A 269 -0.75 4.47 -17.98
N GLU A 270 0.41 5.09 -18.18
CA GLU A 270 1.67 4.38 -18.25
C GLU A 270 2.04 3.77 -16.89
N GLY A 271 2.51 2.52 -16.91
CA GLY A 271 2.98 1.84 -15.70
C GLY A 271 3.17 0.34 -15.93
N GLU A 272 4.30 -0.21 -15.49
CA GLU A 272 4.61 -1.63 -15.65
C GLU A 272 3.60 -2.54 -14.96
N GLY A 273 3.12 -2.16 -13.77
CA GLY A 273 2.06 -2.90 -13.07
C GLY A 273 0.72 -2.88 -13.78
N VAL A 274 0.32 -1.73 -14.34
CA VAL A 274 -0.92 -1.61 -15.13
C VAL A 274 -0.85 -2.51 -16.35
N ARG A 275 0.26 -2.42 -17.12
CA ARG A 275 0.50 -3.26 -18.29
C ARG A 275 0.47 -4.75 -17.94
N LEU A 276 1.18 -5.16 -16.88
CA LEU A 276 1.14 -6.54 -16.40
C LEU A 276 -0.29 -7.01 -16.13
N LEU A 277 -1.08 -6.25 -15.35
CA LEU A 277 -2.46 -6.62 -15.02
C LEU A 277 -3.37 -6.72 -16.25
N ILE A 278 -3.20 -5.84 -17.25
CA ILE A 278 -3.91 -5.92 -18.54
C ILE A 278 -3.62 -7.26 -19.22
N ASP A 279 -2.34 -7.65 -19.32
CA ASP A 279 -1.95 -8.89 -19.99
C ASP A 279 -2.42 -10.14 -19.23
N LEU A 280 -2.39 -10.11 -17.89
CA LEU A 280 -2.93 -11.18 -17.05
C LEU A 280 -4.45 -11.36 -17.23
N LEU A 281 -5.20 -10.26 -17.36
CA LEU A 281 -6.63 -10.31 -17.65
C LEU A 281 -6.91 -10.78 -19.08
N ALA A 282 -6.11 -10.34 -20.06
CA ALA A 282 -6.25 -10.74 -21.46
C ALA A 282 -6.07 -12.27 -21.65
N CYS A 283 -5.26 -12.92 -20.80
CA CYS A 283 -5.15 -14.38 -20.76
C CYS A 283 -6.48 -15.11 -20.46
N GLY A 284 -7.45 -14.43 -19.87
CA GLY A 284 -8.77 -14.97 -19.50
C GLY A 284 -9.93 -14.58 -20.41
N GLU A 285 -9.67 -13.88 -21.51
CA GLU A 285 -10.72 -13.40 -22.40
C GLU A 285 -11.36 -14.53 -23.23
N ALA A 286 -12.55 -14.28 -23.77
CA ALA A 286 -13.26 -15.24 -24.62
C ALA A 286 -12.59 -15.44 -25.99
N ASP A 287 -11.99 -14.39 -26.55
CA ASP A 287 -11.29 -14.44 -27.83
C ASP A 287 -9.94 -15.17 -27.71
N SER A 288 -9.77 -16.25 -28.47
CA SER A 288 -8.54 -17.06 -28.47
C SER A 288 -7.31 -16.31 -28.97
N ASN A 289 -7.47 -15.42 -29.95
CA ASN A 289 -6.35 -14.65 -30.51
C ASN A 289 -5.82 -13.65 -29.48
N ARG A 290 -6.73 -13.02 -28.74
CA ARG A 290 -6.34 -12.10 -27.64
C ARG A 290 -5.65 -12.85 -26.51
N ARG A 291 -6.15 -14.03 -26.12
CA ARG A 291 -5.45 -14.89 -25.14
C ARG A 291 -4.07 -15.31 -25.61
N GLU A 292 -3.92 -15.74 -26.86
CA GLU A 292 -2.63 -16.17 -27.43
C GLU A 292 -1.62 -15.04 -27.45
N LYS A 293 -2.00 -13.87 -27.96
CA LYS A 293 -1.16 -12.68 -27.94
C LYS A 293 -0.71 -12.32 -26.51
N ALA A 294 -1.62 -12.32 -25.55
CA ALA A 294 -1.31 -12.01 -24.16
C ALA A 294 -0.30 -13.00 -23.55
N ARG A 295 -0.45 -14.30 -23.82
CA ARG A 295 0.52 -15.32 -23.37
C ARG A 295 1.90 -15.07 -23.97
N ASP A 296 1.98 -14.77 -25.26
CA ASP A 296 3.24 -14.50 -25.95
C ASP A 296 3.92 -13.24 -25.41
N ASP A 297 3.16 -12.17 -25.18
CA ASP A 297 3.68 -10.91 -24.64
C ASP A 297 4.13 -11.04 -23.16
N LEU A 298 3.49 -11.91 -22.36
CA LEU A 298 3.95 -12.27 -21.02
C LEU A 298 5.24 -13.10 -21.06
N LEU A 299 5.29 -14.16 -21.86
CA LEU A 299 6.46 -15.03 -21.98
C LEU A 299 7.67 -14.30 -22.53
N ARG A 300 7.49 -13.38 -23.50
CA ARG A 300 8.57 -12.57 -24.07
C ARG A 300 9.26 -11.69 -23.02
N ARG A 301 8.51 -11.16 -22.07
CA ARG A 301 9.02 -10.26 -21.02
C ARG A 301 9.39 -10.96 -19.73
N GLU A 302 9.10 -12.25 -19.60
CA GLU A 302 9.21 -12.97 -18.34
C GLU A 302 10.57 -12.80 -17.66
N SER A 303 11.67 -12.90 -18.41
CA SER A 303 13.04 -12.77 -17.87
C SER A 303 13.32 -11.39 -17.25
N SER A 304 12.61 -10.35 -17.68
CA SER A 304 12.72 -8.98 -17.16
C SER A 304 11.80 -8.70 -15.96
N LEU A 305 10.80 -9.56 -15.72
CA LEU A 305 9.85 -9.37 -14.63
C LEU A 305 10.48 -9.71 -13.26
N PRO A 306 10.10 -8.99 -12.18
CA PRO A 306 10.48 -9.39 -10.82
C PRO A 306 9.89 -10.75 -10.46
N GLY A 307 10.46 -11.40 -9.44
CA GLY A 307 10.15 -12.79 -9.09
C GLY A 307 8.66 -13.08 -8.88
N PHE A 308 7.92 -12.19 -8.22
CA PHE A 308 6.47 -12.36 -8.02
C PHE A 308 5.69 -12.24 -9.34
N ALA A 309 6.04 -11.26 -10.18
CA ALA A 309 5.37 -11.03 -11.47
C ALA A 309 5.62 -12.18 -12.45
N ARG A 310 6.79 -12.83 -12.42
CA ARG A 310 7.03 -14.08 -13.14
C ARG A 310 6.08 -15.20 -12.71
N ALA A 311 5.88 -15.36 -11.39
CA ALA A 311 4.95 -16.35 -10.86
C ALA A 311 3.50 -16.07 -11.36
N TRP A 312 3.09 -14.80 -11.36
CA TRP A 312 1.78 -14.39 -11.86
C TRP A 312 1.63 -14.68 -13.36
N ALA A 313 2.63 -14.30 -14.16
CA ALA A 313 2.65 -14.56 -15.60
C ALA A 313 2.55 -16.07 -15.90
N ARG A 314 3.36 -16.90 -15.24
CA ARG A 314 3.34 -18.37 -15.39
C ARG A 314 2.00 -18.97 -15.00
N PHE A 315 1.40 -18.46 -13.92
CA PHE A 315 0.08 -18.90 -13.50
C PHE A 315 -0.98 -18.59 -14.57
N HIS A 316 -1.07 -17.33 -15.03
CA HIS A 316 -2.09 -16.93 -16.00
C HIS A 316 -1.88 -17.57 -17.38
N VAL A 317 -0.63 -17.74 -17.83
CA VAL A 317 -0.32 -18.51 -19.05
C VAL A 317 -0.78 -19.96 -18.92
N GLY A 318 -0.48 -20.60 -17.78
CA GLY A 318 -0.87 -21.98 -17.54
C GLY A 318 -2.39 -22.17 -17.46
N TRP A 319 -3.07 -21.30 -16.73
CA TRP A 319 -4.53 -21.27 -16.62
C TRP A 319 -5.20 -21.01 -17.97
N SER A 320 -4.68 -20.09 -18.77
CA SER A 320 -5.16 -19.81 -20.13
C SER A 320 -5.04 -21.03 -21.04
N LEU A 321 -3.88 -21.71 -21.02
CA LEU A 321 -3.63 -22.91 -21.83
C LEU A 321 -4.49 -24.11 -21.43
N LEU A 322 -4.84 -24.26 -20.15
CA LEU A 322 -5.75 -25.32 -19.69
C LEU A 322 -7.16 -25.19 -20.29
N ARG A 323 -7.58 -23.96 -20.65
CA ARG A 323 -8.89 -23.69 -21.26
C ARG A 323 -8.91 -23.92 -22.77
N GLU A 324 -7.74 -24.05 -23.40
CA GLU A 324 -7.65 -24.31 -24.83
C GLU A 324 -7.97 -25.78 -25.14
N SER A 325 -8.42 -26.03 -26.37
CA SER A 325 -8.57 -27.38 -26.88
C SER A 325 -7.20 -27.99 -27.23
N GLY A 326 -7.10 -29.31 -27.05
CA GLY A 326 -5.93 -30.10 -27.45
C GLY A 326 -5.02 -30.48 -26.29
N VAL A 327 -4.66 -31.77 -26.25
CA VAL A 327 -3.88 -32.40 -25.18
C VAL A 327 -2.52 -31.70 -24.99
N VAL A 328 -1.84 -31.34 -26.08
CA VAL A 328 -0.52 -30.68 -26.02
C VAL A 328 -0.58 -29.31 -25.34
N ARG A 329 -1.62 -28.50 -25.64
CA ARG A 329 -1.80 -27.18 -25.01
C ARG A 329 -2.11 -27.33 -23.53
N GLN A 330 -3.01 -28.26 -23.18
CA GLN A 330 -3.35 -28.55 -21.79
C GLN A 330 -2.16 -29.05 -20.98
N GLN A 331 -1.33 -29.94 -21.54
CA GLN A 331 -0.08 -30.39 -20.91
C GLN A 331 0.90 -29.25 -20.66
N ARG A 332 1.10 -28.36 -21.64
CA ARG A 332 1.90 -27.13 -21.45
C ARG A 332 1.31 -26.23 -20.36
N GLY A 333 -0.02 -26.13 -20.30
CA GLY A 333 -0.73 -25.41 -19.25
C GLY A 333 -0.42 -25.95 -17.85
N MET A 334 -0.52 -27.28 -17.68
CA MET A 334 -0.17 -27.95 -16.43
C MET A 334 1.29 -27.72 -16.03
N LEU A 335 2.23 -27.85 -16.98
CA LEU A 335 3.66 -27.59 -16.72
C LEU A 335 3.92 -26.14 -16.27
N SER A 336 3.28 -25.17 -16.92
CA SER A 336 3.40 -23.76 -16.54
C SER A 336 2.86 -23.49 -15.14
N LEU A 337 1.73 -24.13 -14.77
CA LEU A 337 1.17 -24.04 -13.41
C LEU A 337 2.08 -24.72 -12.38
N LEU A 338 2.61 -25.91 -12.65
CA LEU A 338 3.50 -26.65 -11.75
C LEU A 338 4.84 -25.93 -11.52
N HIS A 339 5.26 -25.05 -12.44
CA HIS A 339 6.42 -24.19 -12.23
C HIS A 339 6.23 -23.25 -11.02
N VAL A 340 5.01 -22.78 -10.75
CA VAL A 340 4.72 -21.86 -9.65
C VAL A 340 5.04 -22.47 -8.27
N PRO A 341 4.47 -23.61 -7.84
CA PRO A 341 4.82 -24.21 -6.56
C PRO A 341 6.27 -24.71 -6.50
N ALA A 342 6.88 -25.07 -7.63
CA ALA A 342 8.26 -25.53 -7.69
C ALA A 342 9.28 -24.39 -7.49
N ALA A 343 9.12 -23.27 -8.20
CA ALA A 343 10.08 -22.16 -8.18
C ALA A 343 9.70 -21.04 -7.19
N HIS A 344 8.41 -20.87 -6.90
CA HIS A 344 7.88 -19.72 -6.17
C HIS A 344 7.07 -20.07 -4.93
N GLY A 345 6.96 -21.35 -4.57
CA GLY A 345 6.06 -21.81 -3.49
C GLY A 345 6.27 -21.14 -2.13
N SER A 346 7.51 -20.77 -1.77
CA SER A 346 7.81 -20.05 -0.54
C SER A 346 7.43 -18.55 -0.60
N SER A 347 7.62 -17.92 -1.76
CA SER A 347 7.37 -16.49 -1.98
C SER A 347 5.93 -16.15 -2.40
N GLN A 348 5.21 -17.12 -2.97
CA GLN A 348 3.86 -16.97 -3.53
C GLN A 348 2.98 -18.16 -3.10
N PRO A 349 2.84 -18.42 -1.78
CA PRO A 349 2.15 -19.61 -1.27
C PRO A 349 0.67 -19.66 -1.67
N TYR A 350 0.02 -18.48 -1.78
CA TYR A 350 -1.35 -18.39 -2.28
C TYR A 350 -1.43 -18.93 -3.71
N LEU A 351 -0.70 -18.33 -4.65
CA LEU A 351 -0.75 -18.72 -6.05
C LEU A 351 -0.31 -20.18 -6.28
N ALA A 352 0.69 -20.65 -5.53
CA ALA A 352 1.16 -22.02 -5.55
C ALA A 352 0.06 -23.02 -5.15
N GLY A 353 -0.70 -22.73 -4.09
CA GLY A 353 -1.81 -23.57 -3.65
C GLY A 353 -2.93 -23.65 -4.70
N ILE A 354 -3.27 -22.52 -5.34
CA ILE A 354 -4.24 -22.50 -6.44
C ILE A 354 -3.74 -23.34 -7.63
N ALA A 355 -2.48 -23.17 -8.01
CA ALA A 355 -1.89 -23.89 -9.14
C ALA A 355 -1.95 -25.41 -8.95
N LEU A 356 -1.58 -25.92 -7.77
CA LEU A 356 -1.68 -27.34 -7.44
C LEU A 356 -3.13 -27.85 -7.55
N SER A 357 -4.09 -27.10 -7.03
CA SER A 357 -5.51 -27.46 -7.10
C SER A 357 -6.04 -27.52 -8.53
N LEU A 358 -5.67 -26.54 -9.38
CA LEU A 358 -6.07 -26.51 -10.79
C LEU A 358 -5.48 -27.69 -11.58
N VAL A 359 -4.20 -28.00 -11.38
CA VAL A 359 -3.55 -29.13 -12.08
C VAL A 359 -4.12 -30.46 -11.61
N ALA A 360 -4.37 -30.64 -10.31
CA ALA A 360 -5.04 -31.84 -9.80
C ALA A 360 -6.45 -32.02 -10.42
N GLY A 361 -7.21 -30.92 -10.54
CA GLY A 361 -8.52 -30.95 -11.20
C GLY A 361 -8.44 -31.31 -12.69
N ALA A 362 -7.44 -30.79 -13.42
CA ALA A 362 -7.23 -31.12 -14.83
C ALA A 362 -6.83 -32.59 -15.03
N LEU A 363 -5.93 -33.13 -14.19
CA LEU A 363 -5.52 -34.54 -14.22
C LEU A 363 -6.67 -35.49 -13.92
N GLU A 364 -7.54 -35.14 -12.96
CA GLU A 364 -8.72 -35.95 -12.66
C GLU A 364 -9.71 -35.97 -13.82
N GLN A 365 -9.92 -34.83 -14.50
CA GLN A 365 -10.76 -34.74 -15.69
C GLN A 365 -10.21 -35.56 -16.86
N SER A 366 -8.90 -35.75 -16.95
CA SER A 366 -8.27 -36.62 -17.96
C SER A 366 -8.16 -38.09 -17.53
N GLY A 367 -8.69 -38.47 -16.36
CA GLY A 367 -8.66 -39.85 -15.84
C GLY A 367 -7.40 -40.24 -15.05
N SER A 368 -6.45 -39.32 -14.85
CA SER A 368 -5.20 -39.54 -14.13
C SER A 368 -5.37 -39.33 -12.61
N ARG A 369 -6.11 -40.23 -11.97
CA ARG A 369 -6.52 -40.11 -10.55
C ARG A 369 -5.35 -40.12 -9.56
N GLU A 370 -4.37 -40.99 -9.76
CA GLU A 370 -3.22 -41.12 -8.84
C GLU A 370 -2.33 -39.85 -8.84
N PRO A 371 -1.89 -39.32 -10.00
CA PRO A 371 -1.22 -38.02 -10.05
C PRO A 371 -2.02 -36.87 -9.42
N ALA A 372 -3.35 -36.83 -9.64
CA ALA A 372 -4.20 -35.84 -9.02
C ALA A 372 -4.21 -35.95 -7.48
N ALA A 373 -4.26 -37.17 -6.94
CA ALA A 373 -4.20 -37.43 -5.50
C ALA A 373 -2.85 -37.02 -4.90
N MET A 374 -1.74 -37.28 -5.60
CA MET A 374 -0.40 -36.85 -5.16
C MET A 374 -0.31 -35.32 -5.05
N LEU A 375 -0.80 -34.56 -6.03
CA LEU A 375 -0.78 -33.09 -5.97
C LEU A 375 -1.67 -32.51 -4.87
N ARG A 376 -2.79 -33.18 -4.53
CA ARG A 376 -3.62 -32.81 -3.38
C ARG A 376 -2.89 -33.06 -2.07
N GLY A 377 -2.19 -34.19 -1.95
CA GLY A 377 -1.33 -34.48 -0.79
C GLY A 377 -0.23 -33.42 -0.61
N GLU A 378 0.39 -32.99 -1.70
CA GLU A 378 1.38 -31.91 -1.69
C GLU A 378 0.76 -30.57 -1.23
N LEU A 379 -0.43 -30.23 -1.72
CA LEU A 379 -1.18 -29.04 -1.29
C LEU A 379 -1.46 -29.07 0.21
N ASP A 380 -1.94 -30.21 0.73
CA ASP A 380 -2.25 -30.39 2.15
C ASP A 380 -0.99 -30.30 3.02
N ALA A 381 0.12 -30.89 2.58
CA ALA A 381 1.37 -30.91 3.32
C ALA A 381 2.05 -29.53 3.38
N ARG A 382 2.12 -28.81 2.25
CA ARG A 382 2.87 -27.54 2.16
C ARG A 382 2.06 -26.31 2.45
N PHE A 383 0.74 -26.36 2.23
CA PHE A 383 -0.15 -25.21 2.38
C PHE A 383 -1.40 -25.57 3.21
N PRO A 384 -1.23 -26.05 4.46
CA PRO A 384 -2.33 -26.56 5.27
C PRO A 384 -3.44 -25.54 5.55
N PHE A 385 -3.13 -24.24 5.50
CA PHE A 385 -4.10 -23.16 5.74
C PHE A 385 -4.61 -22.50 4.45
N HIS A 386 -4.37 -23.12 3.30
CA HIS A 386 -4.73 -22.52 2.02
C HIS A 386 -6.26 -22.50 1.79
N PRO A 387 -6.84 -21.39 1.33
CA PRO A 387 -8.30 -21.27 1.16
C PRO A 387 -8.89 -22.24 0.12
N VAL A 388 -8.10 -22.70 -0.85
CA VAL A 388 -8.56 -23.68 -1.86
C VAL A 388 -8.89 -25.07 -1.28
N ARG A 389 -8.53 -25.34 -0.02
CA ARG A 389 -8.89 -26.59 0.66
C ARG A 389 -10.36 -26.61 1.04
N THR A 390 -10.94 -25.44 1.34
CA THR A 390 -12.35 -25.29 1.72
C THR A 390 -13.21 -24.77 0.58
N ALA A 391 -12.63 -23.98 -0.32
CA ALA A 391 -13.29 -23.47 -1.51
C ALA A 391 -12.89 -24.27 -2.75
N ARG A 392 -13.88 -24.77 -3.50
CA ARG A 392 -13.61 -25.36 -4.81
C ARG A 392 -13.25 -24.22 -5.78
N PRO A 393 -12.13 -24.30 -6.53
CA PRO A 393 -11.88 -23.36 -7.62
C PRO A 393 -13.04 -23.41 -8.61
N ALA A 394 -13.37 -22.27 -9.22
CA ALA A 394 -14.28 -22.26 -10.35
C ALA A 394 -13.78 -23.29 -11.38
N PRO A 395 -14.66 -24.17 -11.89
CA PRO A 395 -14.24 -25.15 -12.88
C PRO A 395 -13.61 -24.44 -14.06
N VAL A 396 -12.52 -25.00 -14.59
CA VAL A 396 -11.94 -24.57 -15.87
C VAL A 396 -12.93 -25.01 -16.95
N THR A 397 -13.98 -24.22 -17.15
CA THR A 397 -14.91 -24.47 -18.25
C THR A 397 -14.23 -24.05 -19.54
N ALA A 398 -14.12 -24.99 -20.48
CA ALA A 398 -13.77 -24.66 -21.84
C ALA A 398 -14.77 -23.60 -22.34
N PRO A 399 -14.31 -22.58 -23.08
CA PRO A 399 -15.26 -21.69 -23.75
C PRO A 399 -16.23 -22.52 -24.60
N PRO A 400 -17.50 -22.08 -24.72
CA PRO A 400 -18.46 -22.76 -25.59
C PRO A 400 -17.83 -22.91 -26.98
N ARG A 401 -17.93 -24.12 -27.56
CA ARG A 401 -17.45 -24.37 -28.92
C ARG A 401 -18.27 -23.48 -29.86
N THR A 402 -17.64 -22.44 -30.41
CA THR A 402 -18.19 -21.57 -31.46
C THR A 402 -18.12 -22.26 -32.80
#